data_AF-A0A973GWD7-F1
#
_entry.id   AF-A0A973GWD7-F1
#
_cell.length_a   1.000
_cell.length_b   1.000
_cell.length_c   1.000
_cell.angle_alpha   90.00
_cell.angle_beta   90.00
_cell.angle_gamma   90.00
#
_symmetry.space_group_name_H-M   'P 1'
#
loop_
_entity.id
_entity.type
_entity.pdbx_description
1 polymer ?
#
loop_
_entity_poly.entity_id
_entity_poly.type
_entity_poly.pdbx_seq_one_letter_code
_entity_poly.pdbx_strand_id
1 'polypeptide(L)'
;RIGTHYNNPSFGYGGYCLPKDSKQLLSHYDSIPQNIISAVVYANQTRKLFILEHILSHAHQRIGIYRLSMKKKSDNFRNSAIVDILQLCIHHHLDIIIYEPQIETETFMHYPMIKDLDTFKTESEWIVANRWDEEIKDVRDKVYTRDCFEDDL
;
A
#
# COMPACT_ATOMS: atom_id res chain seq x y z
N ARG A 1 3.14 -18.81 22.27
CA ARG A 1 3.90 -17.63 22.76
C ARG A 1 3.89 -16.50 21.73
N ILE A 2 4.17 -16.76 20.44
CA ILE A 2 4.06 -15.73 19.37
C ILE A 2 2.66 -15.75 18.74
N GLY A 3 2.16 -16.91 18.29
CA GLY A 3 0.84 -17.04 17.66
C GLY A 3 0.90 -16.96 16.13
N THR A 4 -0.21 -17.30 15.46
CA THR A 4 -0.35 -17.35 13.99
C THR A 4 -1.29 -16.27 13.45
N HIS A 5 -1.57 -15.24 14.23
CA HIS A 5 -2.48 -14.15 13.88
C HIS A 5 -1.71 -12.83 13.77
N TYR A 6 -2.26 -11.88 12.99
CA TYR A 6 -1.75 -10.51 12.86
C TYR A 6 -0.26 -10.42 12.46
N ASN A 7 0.19 -11.37 11.65
CA ASN A 7 1.58 -11.56 11.23
C ASN A 7 1.74 -11.52 9.70
N ASN A 8 0.67 -11.21 8.96
CA ASN A 8 0.72 -11.12 7.50
C ASN A 8 1.47 -9.86 7.06
N PRO A 9 2.60 -9.96 6.32
CA PRO A 9 3.32 -8.78 5.89
C PRO A 9 2.50 -7.90 4.93
N SER A 10 2.83 -6.63 4.89
CA SER A 10 2.21 -5.63 4.01
C SER A 10 3.24 -4.60 3.54
N PHE A 11 2.79 -3.58 2.82
CA PHE A 11 3.61 -2.41 2.49
C PHE A 11 3.83 -1.46 3.67
N GLY A 12 3.21 -1.75 4.81
CA GLY A 12 3.26 -0.95 6.03
C GLY A 12 1.92 -1.00 6.76
N TYR A 13 1.93 -0.69 8.06
CA TYR A 13 0.67 -0.48 8.76
C TYR A 13 0.06 0.87 8.36
N GLY A 14 -1.26 0.91 8.31
CA GLY A 14 -2.04 2.10 8.01
C GLY A 14 -3.41 2.05 8.68
N GLY A 15 -4.41 2.62 8.03
CA GLY A 15 -5.73 2.84 8.59
C GLY A 15 -5.74 4.08 9.48
N TYR A 16 -6.91 4.41 10.03
CA TYR A 16 -7.08 5.67 10.77
C TYR A 16 -6.35 5.69 12.13
N CYS A 17 -6.42 4.59 12.89
CA CYS A 17 -5.97 4.58 14.28
C CYS A 17 -4.46 4.37 14.42
N LEU A 18 -3.90 3.28 13.87
CA LEU A 18 -2.51 2.87 14.15
C LEU A 18 -1.45 3.95 13.83
N PRO A 19 -1.45 4.61 12.65
CA PRO A 19 -0.51 5.70 12.36
C PRO A 19 -0.67 6.91 13.27
N LYS A 20 -1.92 7.30 13.57
CA LYS A 20 -2.20 8.45 14.42
C LYS A 20 -1.78 8.19 15.86
N ASP A 21 -2.20 7.06 16.41
CA ASP A 21 -2.03 6.74 17.83
C ASP A 21 -0.56 6.41 18.15
N SER A 22 0.18 5.76 17.25
CA SER A 22 1.63 5.54 17.44
C SER A 22 2.45 6.84 17.43
N LYS A 23 2.14 7.76 16.51
CA LYS A 23 2.77 9.10 16.49
C LYS A 23 2.37 9.96 17.69
N GLN A 24 1.10 9.91 18.08
CA GLN A 24 0.61 10.61 19.26
C GLN A 24 1.28 10.09 20.54
N LEU A 25 1.37 8.77 20.69
CA LEU A 25 2.09 8.16 21.80
C LEU A 25 3.56 8.59 21.81
N LEU A 26 4.25 8.56 20.67
CA LEU A 26 5.63 9.04 20.56
C LEU A 26 5.77 10.49 21.03
N SER A 27 4.85 11.38 20.64
CA SER A 27 4.89 12.79 21.05
C SER A 27 4.73 13.00 22.56
N HIS A 28 4.06 12.09 23.27
CA HIS A 28 3.97 12.14 24.74
C HIS A 28 5.26 11.68 25.44
N TYR A 29 6.17 11.02 24.71
CA TYR A 29 7.46 10.56 25.22
C TYR A 29 8.62 11.52 24.90
N ASP A 30 8.35 12.76 24.45
CA ASP A 30 9.33 13.71 23.92
C ASP A 30 10.64 13.79 24.76
N SER A 31 10.52 13.95 26.08
CA SER A 31 11.66 14.02 27.00
C SER A 31 11.95 12.73 27.77
N ILE A 32 11.20 11.65 27.52
CA ILE A 32 11.34 10.37 28.21
C ILE A 32 12.18 9.42 27.34
N PRO A 33 13.37 8.99 27.79
CA PRO A 33 14.22 8.09 27.02
C PRO A 33 13.50 6.76 26.71
N GLN A 34 13.30 6.47 25.43
CA GLN A 34 12.74 5.21 24.95
C GLN A 34 13.25 4.90 23.54
N ASN A 35 13.32 3.62 23.20
CA ASN A 35 13.75 3.17 21.86
C ASN A 35 12.61 2.51 21.07
N ILE A 36 11.71 1.80 21.75
CA ILE A 36 10.71 0.96 21.09
C ILE A 36 9.63 1.78 20.38
N ILE A 37 9.13 2.84 21.02
CA ILE A 37 8.03 3.64 20.46
C ILE A 37 8.51 4.38 19.21
N SER A 38 9.71 4.97 19.27
CA SER A 38 10.37 5.56 18.11
C SER A 38 10.60 4.54 17.00
N ALA A 39 11.13 3.36 17.34
CA ALA A 39 11.42 2.32 16.36
C ALA A 39 10.16 1.83 15.63
N VAL A 40 9.01 1.70 16.30
CA VAL A 40 7.75 1.29 15.67
C VAL A 40 7.32 2.31 14.60
N VAL A 41 7.38 3.61 14.92
CA VAL A 41 7.02 4.68 13.98
C VAL A 41 7.98 4.71 12.79
N TYR A 42 9.29 4.69 13.05
CA TYR A 42 10.30 4.75 12.00
C TYR A 42 10.35 3.49 11.13
N ALA A 43 10.13 2.31 11.70
CA ALA A 43 10.09 1.05 10.94
C ALA A 43 9.02 1.07 9.85
N ASN A 44 7.87 1.70 10.10
CA ASN A 44 6.83 1.84 9.07
C ASN A 44 7.26 2.75 7.92
N GLN A 45 7.98 3.83 8.23
CA GLN A 45 8.53 4.73 7.21
C GLN A 45 9.62 4.03 6.39
N THR A 46 10.57 3.36 7.05
CA THR A 46 11.60 2.55 6.38
C THR A 46 10.97 1.51 5.46
N ARG A 47 9.90 0.85 5.90
CA ARG A 47 9.17 -0.13 5.09
C ARG A 47 8.56 0.50 3.84
N LYS A 48 7.87 1.63 3.96
CA LYS A 48 7.24 2.32 2.81
C LYS A 48 8.28 2.83 1.81
N LEU A 49 9.40 3.37 2.30
CA LEU A 49 10.52 3.78 1.44
C LEU A 49 11.13 2.59 0.70
N PHE A 50 11.27 1.43 1.35
CA PHE A 50 11.72 0.22 0.66
C PHE A 50 10.77 -0.21 -0.47
N ILE A 51 9.45 -0.10 -0.28
CA ILE A 51 8.48 -0.40 -1.34
C ILE A 51 8.58 0.65 -2.46
N LEU A 52 8.74 1.93 -2.14
CA LEU A 52 8.97 2.99 -3.12
C LEU A 52 10.19 2.67 -3.99
N GLU A 53 11.34 2.33 -3.41
CA GLU A 53 12.55 1.97 -4.18
C GLU A 53 12.28 0.80 -5.14
N HIS A 54 11.49 -0.19 -4.70
CA HIS A 54 11.09 -1.29 -5.57
C HIS A 54 10.22 -0.81 -6.74
N ILE A 55 9.27 0.10 -6.51
CA ILE A 55 8.46 0.71 -7.58
C ILE A 55 9.36 1.51 -8.53
N LEU A 56 10.28 2.32 -8.01
CA LEU A 56 11.20 3.12 -8.82
C LEU A 56 12.11 2.26 -9.71
N SER A 57 12.50 1.06 -9.24
CA SER A 57 13.27 0.13 -10.09
C SER A 57 12.48 -0.41 -11.31
N HIS A 58 11.15 -0.24 -11.31
CA HIS A 58 10.25 -0.61 -12.42
C HIS A 58 9.65 0.64 -13.11
N ALA A 59 10.25 1.82 -12.93
CA ALA A 59 9.75 3.09 -13.49
C ALA A 59 9.69 3.15 -15.03
N HIS A 60 10.32 2.20 -15.73
CA HIS A 60 10.27 2.07 -17.19
C HIS A 60 8.99 1.40 -17.70
N GLN A 61 8.15 0.88 -16.81
CA GLN A 61 6.92 0.16 -17.11
C GLN A 61 5.70 1.00 -16.72
N ARG A 62 4.55 0.72 -17.33
CA ARG A 62 3.24 1.16 -16.81
C ARG A 62 2.87 0.35 -15.57
N ILE A 63 2.80 1.03 -14.43
CA ILE A 63 2.58 0.43 -13.12
C ILE A 63 1.09 0.48 -12.78
N GLY A 64 0.48 -0.68 -12.56
CA GLY A 64 -0.88 -0.81 -12.07
C GLY A 64 -0.95 -0.88 -10.56
N ILE A 65 -1.62 0.05 -9.89
CA ILE A 65 -1.94 -0.07 -8.47
C ILE A 65 -3.30 -0.75 -8.32
N TYR A 66 -3.30 -1.97 -7.82
CA TYR A 66 -4.51 -2.75 -7.56
C TYR A 66 -5.00 -2.51 -6.14
N ARG A 67 -6.16 -1.84 -6.03
CA ARG A 67 -6.84 -1.39 -4.80
C ARG A 67 -6.07 -0.34 -4.00
N LEU A 68 -6.81 0.63 -3.47
CA LEU A 68 -6.30 1.62 -2.51
C LEU A 68 -6.64 1.26 -1.06
N SER A 69 -7.67 0.43 -0.89
CA SER A 69 -8.12 -0.10 0.39
C SER A 69 -7.11 -1.07 1.02
N MET A 70 -7.02 -1.07 2.36
CA MET A 70 -6.07 -1.94 3.09
C MET A 70 -6.60 -3.35 3.34
N LYS A 71 -7.92 -3.53 3.29
CA LYS A 71 -8.64 -4.77 3.59
C LYS A 71 -9.82 -4.88 2.63
N LYS A 72 -10.19 -6.11 2.26
CA LYS A 72 -11.46 -6.38 1.57
C LYS A 72 -12.61 -5.75 2.40
N LYS A 73 -13.32 -4.77 1.84
CA LYS A 73 -14.47 -4.02 2.43
C LYS A 73 -14.15 -2.82 3.34
N SER A 74 -12.96 -2.23 3.29
CA SER A 74 -12.70 -0.98 4.03
C SER A 74 -12.84 0.25 3.14
N ASP A 75 -13.85 1.09 3.44
CA ASP A 75 -14.06 2.37 2.74
C ASP A 75 -13.04 3.46 3.15
N ASN A 76 -12.07 3.12 4.01
CA ASN A 76 -11.16 4.08 4.63
C ASN A 76 -9.72 3.95 4.08
N PHE A 77 -9.55 4.32 2.81
CA PHE A 77 -8.26 4.28 2.11
C PHE A 77 -7.39 5.53 2.37
N ARG A 78 -7.93 6.62 2.94
CA ARG A 78 -7.21 7.90 3.12
C ARG A 78 -5.92 7.79 3.96
N ASN A 79 -5.79 6.74 4.77
CA ASN A 79 -4.60 6.47 5.57
C ASN A 79 -3.98 5.10 5.22
N SER A 80 -4.17 4.62 3.99
CA SER A 80 -3.58 3.36 3.57
C SER A 80 -2.09 3.52 3.26
N ALA A 81 -1.33 2.44 3.47
CA ALA A 81 0.10 2.43 3.19
C ALA A 81 0.38 2.66 1.70
N ILE A 82 -0.49 2.19 0.81
CA ILE A 82 -0.34 2.41 -0.63
C ILE A 82 -0.58 3.87 -1.01
N VAL A 83 -1.50 4.58 -0.35
CA VAL A 83 -1.69 6.02 -0.55
C VAL A 83 -0.46 6.82 -0.10
N ASP A 84 0.14 6.45 1.04
CA ASP A 84 1.41 7.07 1.47
C ASP A 84 2.54 6.84 0.46
N ILE A 85 2.60 5.65 -0.14
CA ILE A 85 3.59 5.32 -1.19
C ILE A 85 3.31 6.11 -2.46
N LEU A 86 2.05 6.19 -2.91
CA LEU A 86 1.65 7.00 -4.06
C LEU A 86 2.01 8.48 -3.87
N GLN A 87 1.83 9.03 -2.67
CA GLN A 87 2.22 10.40 -2.36
C GLN A 87 3.73 10.62 -2.54
N LEU A 88 4.56 9.62 -2.20
CA LEU A 88 6.00 9.67 -2.45
C LEU A 88 6.32 9.58 -3.94
N CYS A 89 5.56 8.79 -4.71
CA CYS A 89 5.72 8.61 -6.16
C CYS A 89 5.45 9.88 -6.99
N ILE A 90 4.64 10.83 -6.49
CA ILE A 90 4.22 12.05 -7.23
C ILE A 90 5.41 12.81 -7.82
N HIS A 91 6.55 12.83 -7.13
CA HIS A 91 7.75 13.57 -7.54
C HIS A 91 8.62 12.83 -8.57
N HIS A 92 8.26 11.61 -8.96
CA HIS A 92 9.08 10.74 -9.80
C HIS A 92 8.53 10.55 -11.24
N HIS A 93 7.43 11.20 -11.60
CA HIS A 93 6.83 11.17 -12.95
C HIS A 93 6.59 9.74 -13.50
N LEU A 94 6.16 8.83 -12.64
CA LEU A 94 5.87 7.44 -13.01
C LEU A 94 4.59 7.33 -13.83
N ASP A 95 4.56 6.44 -14.83
CA ASP A 95 3.32 6.03 -15.52
C ASP A 95 2.56 5.05 -14.63
N ILE A 96 1.61 5.58 -13.85
CA ILE A 96 0.78 4.79 -12.94
C ILE A 96 -0.69 4.88 -13.35
N ILE A 97 -1.35 3.73 -13.35
CA ILE A 97 -2.82 3.60 -13.43
C ILE A 97 -3.34 2.89 -12.18
N ILE A 98 -4.55 3.22 -11.75
CA ILE A 98 -5.11 2.72 -10.49
C ILE A 98 -6.44 2.01 -10.75
N TYR A 99 -6.65 0.86 -10.12
CA TYR A 99 -7.94 0.19 -10.08
C TYR A 99 -8.48 0.16 -8.65
N GLU A 100 -9.56 0.87 -8.38
CA GLU A 100 -10.30 0.79 -7.12
C GLU A 100 -11.81 0.99 -7.39
N PRO A 101 -12.60 -0.09 -7.47
CA PRO A 101 -14.01 -0.01 -7.84
C PRO A 101 -14.89 0.63 -6.75
N GLN A 102 -14.38 0.80 -5.52
CA GLN A 102 -15.12 1.50 -4.47
C GLN A 102 -15.07 3.04 -4.60
N ILE A 103 -14.25 3.57 -5.52
CA ILE A 103 -14.09 5.02 -5.70
C ILE A 103 -14.50 5.40 -7.12
N GLU A 104 -15.56 6.19 -7.23
CA GLU A 104 -16.02 6.74 -8.49
C GLU A 104 -15.35 8.10 -8.76
N THR A 105 -14.15 8.07 -9.35
CA THR A 105 -13.44 9.25 -9.85
C THR A 105 -12.67 8.90 -11.12
N GLU A 106 -12.36 9.90 -11.94
CA GLU A 106 -11.53 9.71 -13.14
C GLU A 106 -10.04 9.67 -12.83
N THR A 107 -9.62 10.38 -11.78
CA THR A 107 -8.22 10.43 -11.34
C THR A 107 -8.10 10.40 -9.82
N PHE A 108 -6.98 9.85 -9.34
CA PHE A 108 -6.59 9.86 -7.93
C PHE A 108 -5.10 10.23 -7.83
N MET A 109 -4.77 11.30 -7.10
CA MET A 109 -3.39 11.83 -7.03
C MET A 109 -2.75 12.07 -8.41
N HIS A 110 -3.55 12.59 -9.35
CA HIS A 110 -3.18 12.81 -10.77
C HIS A 110 -3.01 11.55 -11.63
N TYR A 111 -3.15 10.36 -11.05
CA TYR A 111 -3.10 9.10 -11.79
C TYR A 111 -4.49 8.71 -12.31
N PRO A 112 -4.61 8.22 -13.57
CA PRO A 112 -5.87 7.73 -14.11
C PRO A 112 -6.42 6.55 -13.30
N MET A 113 -7.74 6.57 -13.09
CA MET A 113 -8.49 5.48 -12.49
C MET A 113 -9.15 4.63 -13.58
N ILE A 114 -8.76 3.37 -13.69
CA ILE A 114 -9.33 2.41 -14.61
C ILE A 114 -10.49 1.70 -13.92
N LYS A 115 -11.68 1.77 -14.52
CA LYS A 115 -12.92 1.22 -13.93
C LYS A 115 -13.11 -0.26 -14.23
N ASP A 116 -12.63 -0.69 -15.39
CA ASP A 116 -12.74 -2.06 -15.85
C ASP A 116 -11.48 -2.86 -15.48
N LEU A 117 -11.68 -4.01 -14.84
CA LEU A 117 -10.57 -4.81 -14.32
C LEU A 117 -9.73 -5.42 -15.46
N ASP A 118 -10.37 -5.88 -16.53
CA ASP A 118 -9.67 -6.52 -17.65
C ASP A 118 -8.82 -5.49 -18.42
N THR A 119 -9.34 -4.28 -18.58
CA THR A 119 -8.60 -3.12 -19.11
C THR A 119 -7.41 -2.79 -18.21
N PHE A 120 -7.60 -2.71 -16.89
CA PHE A 120 -6.52 -2.45 -15.93
C PHE A 120 -5.42 -3.52 -16.05
N LYS A 121 -5.80 -4.79 -16.09
CA LYS A 121 -4.85 -5.91 -16.25
C LYS A 121 -4.10 -5.82 -17.57
N THR A 122 -4.77 -5.47 -18.66
CA THR A 122 -4.15 -5.40 -20.00
C THR A 122 -3.16 -4.25 -20.09
N GLU A 123 -3.52 -3.08 -19.57
CA GLU A 123 -2.67 -1.89 -19.62
C GLU A 123 -1.51 -1.92 -18.62
N SER A 124 -1.65 -2.63 -17.50
CA SER A 124 -0.58 -2.74 -16.51
C SER A 124 0.51 -3.71 -16.97
N GLU A 125 1.73 -3.23 -17.13
CA GLU A 125 2.91 -4.08 -17.38
C GLU A 125 3.43 -4.71 -16.08
N TRP A 126 3.24 -4.03 -14.95
CA TRP A 126 3.58 -4.51 -13.62
C TRP A 126 2.55 -4.04 -12.61
N ILE A 127 2.01 -4.95 -11.78
CA ILE A 127 0.91 -4.68 -10.86
C ILE A 127 1.42 -4.71 -9.42
N VAL A 128 1.13 -3.67 -8.65
CA VAL A 128 1.41 -3.57 -7.22
C VAL A 128 0.13 -3.78 -6.44
N ALA A 129 0.10 -4.81 -5.60
CA ALA A 129 -1.05 -5.14 -4.76
C ALA A 129 -0.62 -5.34 -3.31
N ASN A 130 -1.23 -4.60 -2.37
CA ASN A 130 -0.92 -4.78 -0.94
C ASN A 130 -1.49 -6.09 -0.37
N ARG A 131 -2.55 -6.61 -1.00
CA ARG A 131 -3.20 -7.87 -0.68
C ARG A 131 -3.42 -8.69 -1.94
N TRP A 132 -3.26 -9.99 -1.82
CA TRP A 132 -3.60 -10.92 -2.88
C TRP A 132 -5.12 -10.94 -3.12
N ASP A 133 -5.52 -11.12 -4.37
CA ASP A 133 -6.92 -11.34 -4.74
C ASP A 133 -7.01 -12.35 -5.89
N GLU A 134 -8.01 -13.23 -5.84
CA GLU A 134 -8.24 -14.23 -6.90
C GLU A 134 -8.61 -13.55 -8.23
N GLU A 135 -9.16 -12.33 -8.18
CA GLU A 135 -9.46 -11.52 -9.36
C GLU A 135 -8.24 -11.19 -10.22
N ILE A 136 -7.02 -11.23 -9.66
CA ILE A 136 -5.75 -10.95 -10.38
C ILE A 136 -4.87 -12.19 -10.55
N LYS A 137 -5.43 -13.39 -10.32
CA LYS A 137 -4.70 -14.66 -10.40
C LYS A 137 -4.19 -14.99 -11.80
N ASP A 138 -4.96 -14.63 -12.81
CA ASP A 138 -4.64 -14.80 -14.23
C ASP A 138 -3.41 -14.00 -14.67
N VAL A 139 -3.02 -12.97 -13.91
CA VAL A 139 -1.85 -12.11 -14.18
C VAL A 139 -0.78 -12.21 -13.09
N ARG A 140 -0.72 -13.34 -12.37
CA ARG A 140 0.16 -13.56 -11.21
C ARG A 140 1.63 -13.23 -11.47
N ASP A 141 2.11 -13.50 -12.67
CA ASP A 141 3.49 -13.35 -13.13
C ASP A 141 3.98 -11.89 -13.08
N LYS A 142 3.06 -10.93 -13.25
CA LYS A 142 3.36 -9.50 -13.17
C LYS A 142 2.86 -8.82 -11.90
N VAL A 143 2.40 -9.58 -10.90
CA VAL A 143 1.92 -9.04 -9.62
C VAL A 143 3.02 -9.07 -8.55
N TYR A 144 3.39 -7.89 -8.09
CA TYR A 144 4.17 -7.67 -6.88
C TYR A 144 3.26 -7.50 -5.66
N THR A 145 3.41 -8.41 -4.71
CA THR A 145 2.78 -8.34 -3.39
C THR A 145 3.73 -8.86 -2.33
N ARG A 146 3.54 -8.42 -1.10
CA ARG A 146 4.22 -8.94 0.09
C ARG A 146 3.28 -9.69 1.02
N ASP A 147 2.02 -9.85 0.62
CA ASP A 147 1.06 -10.74 1.24
C ASP A 147 1.59 -12.19 1.18
N CYS A 148 1.55 -12.88 2.31
CA CYS A 148 2.06 -14.24 2.43
C CYS A 148 1.00 -15.27 2.78
N PHE A 149 -0.14 -14.85 3.33
CA PHE A 149 -1.10 -15.78 3.91
C PHE A 149 -2.48 -15.74 3.25
N GLU A 150 -2.73 -14.84 2.29
CA GLU A 150 -4.00 -14.68 1.56
C GLU A 150 -5.24 -14.47 2.46
N ASP A 151 -5.02 -14.41 3.77
CA ASP A 151 -5.98 -14.24 4.84
C ASP A 151 -5.76 -12.88 5.49
N ASP A 152 -6.75 -12.01 5.33
CA ASP A 152 -7.01 -10.91 6.26
C ASP A 152 -8.37 -11.18 6.92
N LEU A 153 -8.39 -12.12 7.87
CA LEU A 153 -9.42 -12.11 8.92
C LEU A 153 -9.19 -10.92 9.86
#